data_AF-A0A6G1X9K1-F1
#
_entry.id   AF-A0A6G1X9K1-F1
#
_cell.length_a   1.000
_cell.length_b   1.000
_cell.length_c   1.000
_cell.angle_alpha   90.00
_cell.angle_beta   90.00
_cell.angle_gamma   90.00
#
_symmetry.space_group_name_H-M   'P 1'
#
loop_
_entity.id
_entity.type
_entity.pdbx_description
1 polymer ?
#
loop_
_entity_poly.entity_id
_entity_poly.type
_entity_poly.pdbx_seq_one_letter_code
_entity_poly.pdbx_strand_id
1 'polypeptide(L)' 'MNQLTEQSAFRDWLLTHNLSNSAILLWHTLVIIKWNAGSQGEFGAPNPVVQQLSGLSKQSISNARNLLLEHQ' A
#
# COMPACT_ATOMS: atom_id res chain seq x y z
N MET A 1 -15.31 -0.79 -5.35
CA MET A 1 -15.19 0.30 -4.35
C MET A 1 -14.45 1.46 -5.00
N ASN A 2 -14.80 2.71 -4.69
CA ASN A 2 -14.06 3.86 -5.22
C ASN A 2 -12.84 4.16 -4.33
N GLN A 3 -11.83 4.82 -4.89
CA GLN A 3 -10.55 5.09 -4.23
C GLN A 3 -10.70 5.90 -2.94
N LEU A 4 -11.67 6.83 -2.89
CA LEU A 4 -11.92 7.68 -1.71
C LEU A 4 -12.43 6.85 -0.53
N THR A 5 -13.29 5.87 -0.77
CA THR A 5 -13.79 4.96 0.27
C THR A 5 -12.71 4.04 0.82
N GLU A 6 -11.81 3.53 -0.02
CA GLU A 6 -10.67 2.71 0.44
C GLU A 6 -9.71 3.54 1.30
N GLN A 7 -9.42 4.78 0.92
CA GLN A 7 -8.56 5.68 1.70
C GLN A 7 -9.18 6.07 3.04
N SER A 8 -10.49 6.36 3.09
CA SER A 8 -11.16 6.68 4.36
C SER A 8 -11.15 5.48 5.30
N ALA A 9 -11.45 4.27 4.79
CA ALA A 9 -11.43 3.06 5.60
C ALA A 9 -10.03 2.75 6.17
N PHE A 10 -8.98 2.89 5.35
CA PHE A 10 -7.61 2.68 5.81
C PHE A 10 -7.18 3.73 6.86
N ARG A 11 -7.55 4.99 6.65
CA ARG A 11 -7.31 6.06 7.63
C ARG A 11 -7.98 5.74 8.98
N ASP A 12 -9.24 5.34 8.96
CA ASP A 12 -9.98 5.05 10.18
C ASP A 12 -9.42 3.82 10.91
N TRP A 13 -8.96 2.81 10.16
CA TRP A 13 -8.28 1.65 10.71
C TRP A 13 -6.96 2.03 11.41
N LEU A 14 -6.17 2.93 10.82
CA LEU A 14 -4.92 3.46 11.40
C LEU A 14 -5.12 4.24 12.72
N LEU A 15 -6.33 4.73 13.02
CA LEU A 15 -6.61 5.38 14.30
C LEU A 15 -6.63 4.37 15.47
N THR A 16 -6.78 3.09 15.17
CA THR A 16 -6.90 2.02 16.18
C THR A 16 -5.77 0.99 16.11
N HIS A 17 -4.93 1.05 15.07
CA HIS A 17 -3.83 0.12 14.83
C HIS A 17 -2.54 0.86 14.50
N ASN A 18 -1.43 0.36 15.03
CA ASN A 18 -0.10 0.89 14.72
C ASN A 18 0.52 0.13 13.55
N LEU A 19 0.82 0.85 12.46
CA LEU A 19 1.65 0.36 11.37
C LEU A 19 2.94 1.18 11.29
N SER A 20 4.00 0.57 10.76
CA SER A 20 5.21 1.31 10.45
C SER A 20 4.97 2.32 9.33
N ASN A 21 5.71 3.44 9.34
CA ASN A 21 5.64 4.46 8.28
C ASN A 21 5.87 3.84 6.88
N SER A 22 6.77 2.86 6.78
CA SER A 22 7.03 2.14 5.53
C SER A 22 5.84 1.31 5.05
N ALA A 23 5.07 0.70 5.97
CA ALA A 23 3.85 -0.05 5.63
C ALA A 23 2.72 0.89 5.16
N ILE A 24 2.54 2.01 5.85
CA ILE A 24 1.57 3.04 5.45
C ILE A 24 1.92 3.59 4.06
N LEU A 25 3.19 3.95 3.84
CA LEU A 25 3.66 4.47 2.57
C LEU A 25 3.49 3.45 1.43
N LEU A 26 3.88 2.19 1.69
CA LEU A 26 3.71 1.10 0.72
C LEU A 26 2.23 0.92 0.33
N TRP A 27 1.31 0.92 1.31
CA TRP A 27 -0.12 0.79 1.06
C TRP A 27 -0.63 1.90 0.12
N HIS A 28 -0.31 3.17 0.43
CA HIS A 28 -0.73 4.29 -0.43
C HIS A 28 -0.13 4.22 -1.83
N THR A 29 1.16 3.89 -1.96
CA THR A 29 1.80 3.70 -3.26
C THR A 29 1.10 2.63 -4.09
N LEU A 30 0.76 1.50 -3.48
CA LEU A 30 0.07 0.39 -4.13
C LEU A 30 -1.35 0.77 -4.58
N VAL A 31 -2.10 1.49 -3.75
CA VAL A 31 -3.44 1.99 -4.10
C VAL A 31 -3.39 2.95 -5.28
N ILE A 32 -2.41 3.85 -5.33
CA ILE A 32 -2.20 4.77 -6.46
C ILE A 32 -1.88 4.00 -7.75
N ILE A 33 -1.00 3.00 -7.69
CA ILE A 33 -0.65 2.16 -8.85
C ILE A 33 -1.89 1.41 -9.36
N LYS A 34 -2.67 0.78 -8.46
CA LYS A 34 -3.90 0.06 -8.80
C LYS A 34 -4.91 0.97 -9.51
N TRP A 35 -5.11 2.17 -8.96
CA TRP A 35 -6.02 3.16 -9.53
C TRP A 35 -5.59 3.60 -10.93
N ASN A 36 -4.31 3.96 -11.11
CA ASN A 36 -3.79 4.37 -12.41
C ASN A 36 -3.82 3.24 -13.46
N ALA A 37 -3.72 1.99 -13.02
CA ALA A 37 -3.85 0.83 -13.90
C ALA A 37 -5.32 0.53 -14.29
N GLY A 38 -6.30 1.23 -13.70
CA GLY A 38 -7.72 0.96 -13.92
C GLY A 38 -8.19 -0.40 -13.40
N SER A 39 -7.40 -1.06 -12.55
CA SER A 39 -7.72 -2.42 -12.09
C SER A 39 -8.79 -2.38 -10.99
N GLN A 40 -9.87 -3.13 -11.22
CA GLN A 40 -10.94 -3.34 -10.24
C GLN A 40 -10.70 -4.59 -9.37
N GLY A 41 -9.66 -5.38 -9.65
CA GLY A 41 -9.37 -6.67 -9.01
C GLY A 41 -7.94 -6.79 -8.48
N GLU A 42 -7.40 -8.00 -8.55
CA GLU A 42 -5.98 -8.23 -8.27
C GLU A 42 -5.10 -7.43 -9.24
N PHE A 43 -3.96 -6.96 -8.76
CA PHE A 43 -2.99 -6.28 -9.58
C PHE A 43 -1.58 -6.65 -9.15
N GLY A 44 -0.66 -6.62 -10.12
CA GLY A 44 0.77 -6.73 -9.88
C GLY A 44 1.45 -5.37 -10.02
N ALA A 45 2.39 -5.07 -9.12
CA ALA A 45 3.26 -3.91 -9.24
C ALA A 45 4.74 -4.36 -9.24
N PRO A 46 5.52 -4.03 -10.28
CA PRO A 46 6.94 -4.35 -10.30
C PRO A 46 7.70 -3.64 -9.16
N ASN A 47 8.54 -4.37 -8.43
CA ASN A 47 9.36 -3.79 -7.36
C ASN A 47 10.14 -2.53 -7.78
N PRO A 48 10.74 -2.42 -8.98
CA PRO A 48 11.40 -1.18 -9.41
C PRO A 48 10.46 0.03 -9.43
N VAL A 49 9.23 -0.13 -9.91
CA VAL A 49 8.22 0.94 -9.95
C VAL A 49 7.80 1.33 -8.53
N VAL A 50 7.57 0.35 -7.66
CA VAL A 50 7.22 0.63 -6.25
C VAL A 50 8.35 1.36 -5.54
N GLN A 51 9.61 0.94 -5.72
CA GLN A 51 10.77 1.63 -5.15
C GLN A 51 10.87 3.08 -5.65
N GLN A 52 10.69 3.30 -6.95
CA GLN A 52 10.77 4.64 -7.54
C GLN A 52 9.67 5.57 -7.00
N LEU A 53 8.45 5.07 -6.83
CA LEU A 53 7.31 5.89 -6.39
C LEU A 53 7.25 6.11 -4.87
N SER A 54 7.75 5.15 -4.09
CA SER A 54 7.71 5.21 -2.62
C SER A 54 9.02 5.68 -1.98
N GLY A 55 10.14 5.61 -2.71
CA GLY A 55 11.49 5.80 -2.14
C GLY A 55 11.93 4.67 -1.20
N LEU A 56 11.12 3.61 -1.01
CA LEU A 56 11.47 2.48 -0.18
C LEU A 56 12.53 1.62 -0.86
N SER A 57 13.45 1.06 -0.07
CA SER A 57 14.35 0.01 -0.56
C SER A 57 13.58 -1.29 -0.79
N LYS A 58 14.12 -2.18 -1.64
CA LYS A 58 13.57 -3.54 -1.84
C LYS A 58 13.31 -4.27 -0.50
N GLN A 59 14.25 -4.19 0.44
CA GLN A 59 14.09 -4.83 1.75
C GLN A 59 12.96 -4.19 2.57
N SER A 60 12.87 -2.85 2.55
CA SER A 60 11.78 -2.15 3.24
C SER A 60 10.41 -2.51 2.66
N ILE A 61 10.31 -2.70 1.34
CA ILE A 61 9.09 -3.18 0.67
C ILE A 61 8.74 -4.58 1.16
N SER A 62 9.69 -5.51 1.20
CA SER A 62 9.46 -6.88 1.69
C SER A 62 8.97 -6.88 3.14
N ASN A 63 9.61 -6.14 4.03
CA ASN A 63 9.21 -6.06 5.44
C ASN A 63 7.83 -5.42 5.60
N ALA A 64 7.59 -4.29 4.93
CA ALA A 64 6.32 -3.59 4.95
C ALA A 64 5.18 -4.47 4.40
N ARG A 65 5.44 -5.24 3.34
CA ARG A 65 4.47 -6.18 2.78
C ARG A 65 4.07 -7.26 3.79
N ASN A 66 5.03 -7.84 4.50
CA ASN A 66 4.73 -8.86 5.51
C ASN A 66 3.84 -8.28 6.62
N LEU A 67 4.14 -7.08 7.11
CA LEU A 67 3.29 -6.40 8.10
C LEU A 67 1.86 -6.16 7.58
N LEU A 68 1.72 -5.71 6.33
CA LEU A 68 0.39 -5.50 5.74
C LEU A 68 -0.41 -6.81 5.59
N LEU A 69 0.27 -7.93 5.35
CA LEU A 69 -0.37 -9.26 5.26
C LEU A 69 -0.77 -9.82 6.63
N GLU A 70 -0.04 -9.50 7.69
CA GLU A 70 -0.37 -9.88 9.07
C GLU A 70 -1.63 -9.16 9.61
N HIS A 71 -2.00 -8.04 8.98
CA HIS A 71 -3.13 -7.19 9.36
C HIS A 71 -4.33 -7.28 8.39
N GLN A 72 -4.34 -8.26 7.47
CA GLN A 72 -5.44 -8.48 6.51
C GLN A 72 -6.63 -9.26 7.09
#